data_AF-A0AAJ2UKC7-F1
#
_entry.id   AF-A0AAJ2UKC7-F1
#
_cell.length_a   1.000
_cell.length_b   1.000
_cell.length_c   1.000
_cell.angle_alpha   90.00
_cell.angle_beta   90.00
_cell.angle_gamma   90.00
#
_symmetry.space_group_name_H-M   'P 1'
#
loop_
_entity.id
_entity.type
_entity.pdbx_description
1 polymer ?
#
loop_
_entity_poly.entity_id
_entity_poly.type
_entity_poly.pdbx_seq_one_letter_code
_entity_poly.pdbx_strand_id
1 'polypeptide(L)' 'MAGTSATRTGRVRVLIVDDEPGLTELLSVAVTEAGRRAYPAADGYSAIRAGEDGR' A
#
# COMPACT_ATOMS: atom_id res chain seq x y z
N MET A 1 25.68 1.75 9.69
CA MET A 1 24.45 1.53 8.91
C MET A 1 23.25 1.58 9.84
N ALA A 2 22.62 2.75 9.96
CA ALA A 2 21.26 2.88 10.50
C ALA A 2 20.69 4.18 9.92
N GLY A 3 20.06 4.08 8.76
CA GLY A 3 19.21 5.15 8.26
C GLY A 3 17.92 5.11 9.05
N THR A 4 17.85 5.80 10.17
CA THR A 4 16.57 6.15 10.79
C THR A 4 15.86 7.09 9.82
N SER A 5 15.05 6.51 8.92
CA SER A 5 14.14 7.26 8.09
C SER A 5 13.15 7.95 9.03
N ALA A 6 13.33 9.26 9.20
CA ALA A 6 12.43 10.08 9.98
C ALA A 6 11.00 9.76 9.56
N THR A 7 10.18 9.28 10.49
CA THR A 7 8.79 8.92 10.25
C THR A 7 8.07 10.18 9.82
N ARG A 8 7.96 10.40 8.52
CA ARG A 8 7.22 11.52 7.96
C ARG A 8 5.77 11.30 8.39
N THR A 9 5.29 12.07 9.35
CA THR A 9 3.95 11.99 9.95
C THR A 9 2.84 12.45 8.98
N GLY A 10 3.09 12.39 7.67
CA GLY A 10 2.07 12.59 6.64
C GLY A 10 1.16 11.36 6.54
N ARG A 11 -0.02 11.54 5.93
CA ARG A 11 -0.95 10.43 5.64
C ARG A 11 -0.24 9.37 4.78
N VAL A 12 0.24 8.29 5.40
CA VAL A 12 0.91 7.18 4.70
C VAL A 12 -0.15 6.41 3.90
N ARG A 13 0.11 6.29 2.60
CA ARG A 13 -0.65 5.50 1.64
C ARG A 13 0.12 4.20 1.37
N VAL A 14 -0.58 3.09 1.28
CA VAL A 14 0.01 1.75 1.10
C VAL A 14 -0.57 1.11 -0.16
N LEU A 15 0.29 0.80 -1.13
CA LEU A 15 -0.04 0.02 -2.32
C LEU A 15 0.13 -1.46 -1.99
N ILE A 16 -0.93 -2.25 -2.16
CA ILE A 16 -0.93 -3.71 -1.98
C ILE A 16 -0.97 -4.34 -3.37
N VAL A 17 -0.03 -5.23 -3.68
CA VAL A 17 0.06 -5.91 -4.98
C VAL A 17 0.06 -7.40 -4.73
N ASP A 18 -1.08 -8.01 -4.99
CA ASP A 18 -1.30 -9.44 -4.80
C ASP A 18 -2.40 -9.88 -5.78
N ASP A 19 -2.19 -10.99 -6.48
CA ASP A 19 -3.11 -11.51 -7.48
C ASP A 19 -4.21 -12.39 -6.86
N GLU A 20 -4.07 -12.76 -5.59
CA GLU A 20 -5.08 -13.49 -4.85
C GLU A 20 -6.10 -12.51 -4.22
N PRO A 21 -7.38 -12.53 -4.64
CA PRO A 21 -8.37 -11.57 -4.15
C PRO A 21 -8.61 -11.65 -2.65
N GLY A 22 -8.61 -12.87 -2.09
CA GLY A 22 -8.82 -13.09 -0.66
C GLY A 22 -7.69 -12.51 0.19
N LEU A 23 -6.44 -12.68 -0.25
CA LEU A 23 -5.29 -12.12 0.44
C LEU A 23 -5.26 -10.58 0.33
N THR A 24 -5.58 -10.04 -0.84
CA THR A 24 -5.71 -8.59 -1.06
C THR A 24 -6.74 -7.95 -0.12
N GLU A 25 -7.89 -8.61 0.09
CA GLU A 25 -8.93 -8.14 1.01
C GLU A 25 -8.43 -8.13 2.46
N LEU A 26 -7.84 -9.24 2.92
CA LEU A 26 -7.27 -9.36 4.27
C LEU A 26 -6.20 -8.29 4.54
N LEU A 27 -5.30 -8.06 3.58
CA LEU A 27 -4.26 -7.02 3.69
C LEU A 27 -4.86 -5.62 3.71
N SER A 28 -5.92 -5.37 2.92
CA SER A 28 -6.60 -4.07 2.88
C SER A 28 -7.26 -3.73 4.22
N VAL A 29 -7.87 -4.73 4.88
CA VAL A 29 -8.39 -4.60 6.25
C VAL A 29 -7.26 -4.27 7.23
N ALA A 30 -6.19 -5.06 7.23
CA ALA A 30 -5.06 -4.86 8.16
C ALA A 30 -4.41 -3.46 8.02
N VAL A 31 -4.25 -2.98 6.79
CA VAL A 31 -3.73 -1.63 6.52
C VAL A 31 -4.67 -0.55 7.04
N THR A 32 -5.98 -0.74 6.86
CA THR A 32 -7.00 0.20 7.34
C THR A 32 -7.05 0.26 8.86
N GLU A 33 -7.01 -0.89 9.54
CA GLU A 33 -6.93 -1.01 11.01
C GLU A 33 -5.65 -0.38 11.57
N ALA A 34 -4.55 -0.39 10.80
CA ALA A 34 -3.32 0.33 11.15
C ALA A 34 -3.42 1.87 10.95
N GLY A 35 -4.61 2.40 10.64
CA GLY A 35 -4.83 3.82 10.39
C GLY A 35 -4.15 4.33 9.12
N ARG A 36 -3.92 3.45 8.13
CA ARG A 36 -3.31 3.75 6.84
C ARG A 36 -4.35 3.61 5.73
N ARG A 37 -4.08 4.23 4.58
CA ARG A 37 -4.96 4.12 3.41
C ARG A 37 -4.44 3.03 2.48
N ALA A 38 -5.22 1.97 2.31
CA ALA A 38 -4.94 0.89 1.37
C ALA A 38 -5.30 1.28 -0.07
N TYR A 39 -4.47 0.79 -1.01
CA TYR A 39 -4.67 0.89 -2.45
C TYR A 39 -4.34 -0.49 -3.04
N PRO A 40 -5.34 -1.35 -3.29
CA PRO A 40 -5.10 -2.66 -3.88
C PRO A 40 -4.85 -2.56 -5.40
N ALA A 41 -3.97 -3.42 -5.90
CA ALA A 41 -3.71 -3.65 -7.31
C ALA A 41 -3.64 -5.17 -7.56
N ALA A 42 -4.39 -5.64 -8.55
CA ALA A 42 -4.53 -7.07 -8.85
C ALA A 42 -3.35 -7.65 -9.65
N ASP A 43 -2.49 -6.78 -10.19
CA ASP A 43 -1.34 -7.17 -11.01
C ASP A 43 -0.25 -6.08 -11.02
N GLY A 44 0.90 -6.41 -11.61
CA GLY A 44 2.02 -5.47 -11.72
C GLY A 44 1.73 -4.25 -12.60
N TYR A 45 0.89 -4.38 -13.63
CA TYR A 45 0.58 -3.27 -14.53
C TYR A 45 -0.27 -2.20 -13.83
N SER A 46 -1.34 -2.63 -13.19
CA SER A 46 -2.20 -1.80 -12.34
C SER A 46 -1.45 -1.22 -11.14
N ALA A 47 -0.49 -1.96 -10.57
CA ALA A 47 0.36 -1.48 -9.49
C ALA A 47 1.26 -0.31 -9.93
N ILE A 48 1.92 -0.42 -11.08
CA ILE A 48 2.74 0.68 -11.63
C ILE A 48 1.87 1.91 -11.87
N ARG A 49 0.72 1.73 -12.54
CA ARG A 49 -0.22 2.82 -12.81
C ARG A 49 -0.69 3.51 -11.51
N ALA A 50 -1.04 2.73 -10.49
CA ALA A 50 -1.44 3.26 -9.18
C ALA A 50 -0.29 3.99 -8.46
N GLY A 51 0.95 3.53 -8.61
CA GLY A 51 2.14 4.18 -8.06
C GLY A 51 2.45 5.53 -8.73
N GLU A 52 2.11 5.70 -10.00
CA GLU A 52 2.24 6.96 -10.74
C GLU A 52 1.14 7.96 -10.36
N ASP A 53 -0.11 7.51 -10.24
CA ASP A 53 -1.25 8.32 -9.75
C ASP A 53 -1.03 8.84 -8.31
N GLY A 54 -0.18 8.14 -7.55
CA GLY A 54 0.15 8.46 -6.18
C GLY A 54 1.25 9.51 -6.01
N ARG A 55 1.89 10.03 -7.06
CA ARG A 55 2.95 11.05 -6.92
C ARG A 55 2.44 12.41 -6.42
#